data_AF-A0A9J6D1P5-F1
#
_entry.id   AF-A0A9J6D1P5-F1
#
_cell.length_a   1.000
_cell.length_b   1.000
_cell.length_c   1.000
_cell.angle_alpha   90.00
_cell.angle_beta   90.00
_cell.angle_gamma   90.00
#
_symmetry.space_group_name_H-M   'P 1'
#
loop_
_entity.id
_entity.type
_entity.pdbx_description
1 polymer ?
#
loop_
_entity_poly.entity_id
_entity_poly.type
_entity_poly.pdbx_seq_one_letter_code
_entity_poly.pdbx_strand_id
1 'polypeptide(L)'
;MEEMHQPLEVVRDDQQSTEQESVFRANLADEDAVNEWMEAYSVRTNTSWIVWRVQSVGERKAFHKIWRCQHHTKNKKSGPRNAKCMAKVDVKIKLVTFNTKHRDKYPQREVPLSAVIRIDDRHSHSINSADALRLL
;
A
#
# COMPACT_ATOMS: atom_id res chain seq x y z
N MET A 1 2.67 -3.08 -31.52
CA MET A 1 2.01 -4.09 -30.66
C MET A 1 1.68 -3.32 -29.39
N GLU A 2 0.46 -2.79 -29.30
CA GLU A 2 0.02 -2.00 -28.15
C GLU A 2 -0.16 -2.96 -26.97
N GLU A 3 0.62 -2.80 -25.91
CA GLU A 3 0.38 -3.55 -24.66
C GLU A 3 -0.99 -3.15 -24.12
N MET A 4 -1.96 -4.06 -24.21
CA MET A 4 -3.26 -3.91 -23.57
C MET A 4 -3.08 -3.92 -22.05
N HIS A 5 -2.73 -2.77 -21.46
CA HIS A 5 -2.74 -2.58 -20.03
C HIS A 5 -4.18 -2.69 -19.53
N GLN A 6 -4.47 -3.73 -18.75
CA GLN A 6 -5.77 -3.85 -18.09
C GLN A 6 -5.96 -2.64 -17.16
N PRO A 7 -7.15 -2.02 -17.12
CA PRO A 7 -7.40 -0.89 -16.24
C PRO A 7 -7.21 -1.30 -14.78
N LEU A 8 -6.71 -0.39 -13.95
CA LEU A 8 -6.59 -0.62 -12.52
C LEU A 8 -7.99 -0.83 -11.90
N GLU A 9 -8.24 -2.03 -11.39
CA GLU A 9 -9.40 -2.36 -10.59
C GLU A 9 -9.02 -2.38 -9.11
N VAL A 10 -9.79 -1.68 -8.28
CA VAL A 10 -9.64 -1.69 -6.82
C VAL A 10 -11.02 -1.87 -6.18
N VAL A 11 -11.13 -2.85 -5.28
CA VAL A 11 -12.35 -3.15 -4.53
C VAL A 11 -12.05 -3.17 -3.04
N ARG A 12 -12.91 -2.54 -2.23
CA ARG A 12 -12.82 -2.60 -0.77
C ARG A 12 -13.23 -4.00 -0.29
N ASP A 13 -12.43 -4.60 0.60
CA ASP A 13 -12.72 -5.87 1.24
C ASP A 13 -13.30 -5.61 2.64
N ASP A 14 -14.60 -5.41 2.71
CA ASP A 14 -15.29 -5.08 3.96
C ASP A 14 -15.20 -6.21 5.01
N GLN A 15 -14.99 -7.45 4.57
CA GLN A 15 -14.82 -8.60 5.49
C GLN A 15 -13.47 -8.59 6.22
N GLN A 16 -12.44 -7.98 5.63
CA GLN A 16 -11.11 -7.85 6.24
C GLN A 16 -10.84 -6.45 6.79
N SER A 17 -11.66 -5.47 6.43
CA SER A 17 -11.55 -4.10 6.93
C SER A 17 -11.98 -4.02 8.39
N THR A 18 -11.38 -3.08 9.11
CA THR A 18 -11.72 -2.75 10.50
C THR A 18 -11.91 -1.24 10.61
N GLU A 19 -12.29 -0.75 11.79
CA GLU A 19 -12.34 0.69 12.07
C GLU A 19 -10.98 1.39 11.92
N GLN A 20 -9.88 0.65 12.09
CA GLN A 20 -8.53 1.18 12.14
C GLN A 20 -7.74 0.97 10.85
N GLU A 21 -8.10 -0.05 10.08
CA GLU A 21 -7.39 -0.46 8.88
C GLU A 21 -8.41 -0.77 7.78
N SER A 22 -8.36 -0.01 6.69
CA SER A 22 -9.13 -0.31 5.47
C SER A 22 -8.34 -1.29 4.60
N VAL A 23 -9.01 -2.33 4.11
CA VAL A 23 -8.41 -3.35 3.25
C VAL A 23 -9.00 -3.26 1.85
N PHE A 24 -8.14 -3.20 0.84
CA PHE A 24 -8.51 -3.19 -0.57
C PHE A 24 -7.85 -4.34 -1.32
N ARG A 25 -8.51 -4.78 -2.39
CA ARG A 25 -8.05 -5.78 -3.34
C ARG A 25 -7.85 -5.14 -4.68
N ALA A 26 -6.71 -5.39 -5.33
CA ALA A 26 -6.39 -4.77 -6.59
C ALA A 26 -5.72 -5.74 -7.57
N ASN A 27 -5.78 -5.43 -8.87
CA ASN A 27 -5.04 -6.12 -9.94
C ASN A 27 -3.63 -5.53 -10.15
N LEU A 28 -2.93 -5.15 -9.07
CA LEU A 28 -1.53 -4.74 -9.15
C LEU A 28 -0.65 -5.97 -9.40
N ALA A 29 0.05 -5.99 -10.54
CA ALA A 29 0.76 -7.17 -11.04
C ALA A 29 2.19 -7.30 -10.48
N ASP A 30 2.87 -6.19 -10.28
CA ASP A 30 4.30 -6.16 -9.97
C ASP A 30 4.67 -4.97 -9.06
N GLU A 31 5.97 -4.84 -8.78
CA GLU A 31 6.49 -3.76 -7.94
C GLU A 31 6.29 -2.38 -8.57
N ASP A 32 6.38 -2.25 -9.90
CA ASP A 32 6.27 -0.97 -10.58
C ASP A 32 4.84 -0.43 -10.49
N ALA A 33 3.84 -1.27 -10.77
CA ALA A 33 2.43 -0.93 -10.58
C ALA A 33 2.12 -0.54 -9.13
N VAL A 34 2.73 -1.22 -8.15
CA VAL A 34 2.57 -0.87 -6.74
C VAL A 34 3.19 0.49 -6.41
N ASN A 35 4.37 0.79 -6.96
CA ASN A 35 5.04 2.07 -6.74
C ASN A 35 4.24 3.22 -7.36
N GLU A 36 3.74 3.05 -8.58
CA GLU A 36 2.87 4.03 -9.25
C GLU A 36 1.58 4.28 -8.46
N TRP A 37 0.92 3.20 -8.00
CA TRP A 37 -0.26 3.33 -7.13
C TRP A 37 0.06 4.09 -5.83
N MET A 38 1.21 3.82 -5.22
CA MET A 38 1.63 4.48 -3.99
C MET A 38 1.94 5.96 -4.21
N GLU A 39 2.53 6.33 -5.33
CA GLU A 39 2.78 7.72 -5.73
C GLU A 39 1.46 8.47 -5.92
N ALA A 40 0.53 7.89 -6.70
CA ALA A 40 -0.80 8.46 -6.90
C ALA A 40 -1.57 8.62 -5.57
N TYR A 41 -1.47 7.62 -4.68
CA TYR A 41 -2.06 7.70 -3.33
C TYR A 41 -1.44 8.83 -2.51
N SER A 42 -0.11 8.97 -2.54
CA SER A 42 0.63 10.00 -1.80
C SER A 42 0.24 11.40 -2.25
N VAL A 43 0.17 11.63 -3.57
CA VAL A 43 -0.29 12.90 -4.17
C VAL A 43 -1.73 13.19 -3.77
N ARG A 44 -2.64 12.22 -3.97
CA ARG A 44 -4.07 12.41 -3.69
C ARG A 44 -4.36 12.73 -2.22
N THR A 45 -3.59 12.17 -1.30
CA THR A 45 -3.79 12.34 0.14
C THR A 45 -2.90 13.43 0.74
N ASN A 46 -2.03 14.05 -0.07
CA ASN A 46 -1.01 14.99 0.39
C ASN A 46 -0.18 14.43 1.56
N THR A 47 0.25 13.17 1.43
CA THR A 47 1.03 12.48 2.46
C THR A 47 2.37 12.00 1.92
N SER A 48 3.39 12.01 2.77
CA SER A 48 4.72 11.50 2.44
C SER A 48 5.04 10.25 3.25
N TRP A 49 5.65 9.28 2.58
CA TRP A 49 5.83 7.94 3.09
C TRP A 49 7.28 7.48 2.98
N ILE A 50 7.77 6.85 4.04
CA ILE A 50 9.09 6.21 4.06
C ILE A 50 8.93 4.69 3.93
N VAL A 51 9.80 4.08 3.14
CA VAL A 51 9.83 2.62 3.01
C VAL A 51 10.30 2.01 4.34
N TRP A 52 9.41 1.25 4.96
CA TRP A 52 9.70 0.53 6.21
C TRP A 52 10.34 -0.82 5.94
N ARG A 53 9.78 -1.60 5.03
CA ARG A 53 10.25 -2.94 4.68
C ARG A 53 9.92 -3.22 3.22
N VAL A 54 10.86 -3.84 2.52
CA VAL A 54 10.61 -4.49 1.23
C VAL A 54 10.96 -5.96 1.41
N GLN A 55 10.09 -6.83 0.93
CA GLN A 55 10.33 -8.25 0.79
C GLN A 55 9.92 -8.64 -0.64
N SER A 56 10.90 -8.60 -1.53
CA SER A 56 10.83 -9.06 -2.91
C SER A 56 11.81 -10.21 -3.05
N VAL A 57 11.35 -11.44 -3.29
CA VAL A 57 12.31 -12.56 -3.41
C VAL A 57 11.84 -13.61 -4.43
N GLY A 58 12.17 -13.38 -5.71
CA GLY A 58 12.19 -14.39 -6.78
C GLY A 58 10.82 -14.89 -7.26
N GLU A 59 10.83 -15.66 -8.36
CA GLU A 59 9.67 -16.20 -9.07
C GLU A 59 8.65 -16.98 -8.20
N ARG A 60 9.03 -17.33 -6.96
CA ARG A 60 8.26 -18.20 -6.06
C ARG A 60 7.86 -17.56 -4.73
N LYS A 61 8.03 -16.25 -4.52
CA LYS A 61 7.54 -15.60 -3.29
C LYS A 61 6.64 -14.41 -3.60
N ALA A 62 5.66 -14.20 -2.72
CA ALA A 62 4.78 -13.04 -2.74
C ALA A 62 5.61 -11.76 -2.53
N PHE A 63 5.37 -10.74 -3.36
CA PHE A 63 5.89 -9.40 -3.13
C PHE A 63 5.19 -8.77 -1.93
N HIS A 64 5.94 -8.08 -1.07
CA HIS A 64 5.40 -7.39 0.09
C HIS A 64 6.22 -6.13 0.38
N LYS A 65 5.57 -4.97 0.40
CA LYS A 65 6.21 -3.68 0.68
C LYS A 65 5.36 -2.90 1.69
N ILE A 66 6.03 -2.34 2.68
CA ILE A 66 5.41 -1.60 3.79
C ILE A 66 5.99 -0.21 3.82
N TRP A 67 5.10 0.78 3.89
CA TRP A 67 5.39 2.17 4.09
C TRP A 67 4.86 2.64 5.45
N ARG A 68 5.56 3.61 6.03
CA ARG A 68 5.12 4.36 7.21
C ARG A 68 5.12 5.84 6.87
N CYS A 69 4.27 6.62 7.52
CA CYS A 69 4.31 8.06 7.35
C CYS A 69 5.71 8.60 7.66
N GLN A 70 6.15 9.65 6.94
CA GLN A 70 7.44 10.29 7.19
C GLN A 70 7.61 10.73 8.64
N HIS A 71 6.55 11.08 9.37
CA HIS A 71 6.61 11.49 10.78
C HIS A 71 6.70 10.31 11.77
N HIS A 72 6.82 9.07 11.29
CA HIS A 72 7.18 7.92 12.11
C HIS A 72 8.59 8.10 12.70
N THR A 73 8.87 7.48 13.83
CA THR A 73 10.16 7.58 14.55
C THR A 73 11.30 6.80 13.90
N LYS A 74 11.08 6.16 12.73
CA LYS A 74 12.09 5.29 12.13
C LYS A 74 13.28 6.14 11.68
N ASN A 75 14.50 5.74 12.05
CA ASN A 75 15.74 6.39 11.63
C ASN A 75 15.84 7.88 12.02
N LYS A 76 15.00 8.36 12.96
CA LYS A 76 15.01 9.76 13.42
C LYS A 76 15.46 9.85 14.86
N LYS A 77 16.43 10.73 15.13
CA LYS A 77 16.75 11.18 16.50
C LYS A 77 15.56 12.03 17.00
N SER A 78 15.27 11.98 18.29
CA SER A 78 14.19 12.75 18.90
C SER A 78 14.27 14.22 18.49
N GLY A 79 13.17 14.76 17.98
CA GLY A 79 13.09 16.14 17.51
C GLY A 79 11.63 16.57 17.37
N PRO A 80 11.36 17.88 17.32
CA PRO A 80 10.01 18.45 17.34
C PRO A 80 9.13 18.03 16.15
N ARG A 81 9.74 17.52 15.07
CA ARG A 81 9.04 17.03 13.86
C ARG A 81 8.61 15.56 13.93
N ASN A 82 8.93 14.84 15.02
CA ASN A 82 8.60 13.43 15.19
C ASN A 82 7.24 13.29 15.90
N ALA A 83 6.16 13.19 15.13
CA ALA A 83 4.81 13.07 15.66
C ALA A 83 4.47 11.67 16.21
N LYS A 84 5.42 10.73 16.20
CA LYS A 84 5.18 9.29 16.50
C LYS A 84 4.00 8.75 15.70
N CYS A 85 3.92 9.16 14.42
CA CYS A 85 2.80 8.82 13.56
C CYS A 85 2.76 7.32 13.29
N MET A 86 1.57 6.72 13.47
CA MET A 86 1.37 5.28 13.31
C MET A 86 0.81 4.90 11.93
N ALA A 87 0.41 5.90 11.12
CA ALA A 87 -0.11 5.69 9.78
C ALA A 87 0.81 4.78 8.94
N LYS A 88 0.20 3.83 8.24
CA LYS A 88 0.86 2.70 7.57
C LYS A 88 0.13 2.35 6.29
N VAL A 89 0.89 2.08 5.24
CA VAL A 89 0.40 1.40 4.04
C VAL A 89 1.18 0.11 3.88
N ASP A 90 0.48 -1.01 3.73
CA ASP A 90 1.07 -2.33 3.56
C ASP A 90 0.46 -2.97 2.30
N VAL A 91 1.30 -3.22 1.30
CA VAL A 91 0.88 -3.81 0.02
C VAL A 91 1.54 -5.16 -0.18
N LYS A 92 0.72 -6.17 -0.45
CA LYS A 92 1.16 -7.54 -0.70
C LYS A 92 0.53 -8.08 -1.98
N ILE A 93 1.35 -8.49 -2.94
CA ILE A 93 0.90 -9.24 -4.13
C ILE A 93 0.99 -10.73 -3.82
N LYS A 94 -0.15 -11.41 -3.72
CA LYS A 94 -0.18 -12.85 -3.45
C LYS A 94 0.09 -13.64 -4.72
N LEU A 95 0.91 -14.68 -4.61
CA LEU A 95 1.00 -15.70 -5.66
C LEU A 95 -0.33 -16.42 -5.81
N VAL A 96 -0.78 -16.55 -7.06
CA VAL A 96 -2.01 -17.25 -7.39
C VAL A 96 -1.73 -18.75 -7.55
N THR A 97 -1.70 -19.43 -6.41
CA THR A 97 -1.61 -20.89 -6.30
C THR A 97 -2.99 -21.53 -6.15
N PHE A 98 -3.09 -22.86 -6.31
CA PHE A 98 -4.32 -23.60 -6.04
C PHE A 98 -4.88 -23.32 -4.63
N ASN A 99 -4.01 -23.36 -3.61
CA ASN A 99 -4.41 -23.12 -2.23
C ASN A 99 -4.91 -21.68 -2.00
N THR A 100 -4.25 -20.68 -2.60
CA THR A 100 -4.73 -19.30 -2.49
C THR A 100 -6.05 -19.10 -3.22
N LYS A 101 -6.29 -19.76 -4.36
CA LYS A 101 -7.60 -19.72 -5.02
C LYS A 101 -8.65 -20.31 -4.09
N HIS A 102 -8.43 -21.48 -3.51
CA HIS A 102 -9.40 -22.11 -2.61
C HIS A 102 -9.75 -21.27 -1.37
N ARG A 103 -8.79 -20.49 -0.83
CA ARG A 103 -8.97 -19.71 0.40
C ARG A 103 -9.40 -18.26 0.18
N ASP A 104 -9.31 -17.77 -1.05
CA ASP A 104 -9.49 -16.35 -1.37
C ASP A 104 -10.31 -16.21 -2.66
N LYS A 105 -11.47 -15.56 -2.57
CA LYS A 105 -12.39 -15.39 -3.71
C LYS A 105 -11.85 -14.40 -4.76
N TYR A 106 -11.01 -13.47 -4.37
CA TYR A 106 -10.58 -12.35 -5.22
C TYR A 106 -9.62 -12.76 -6.36
N PRO A 107 -8.67 -13.70 -6.16
CA PRO A 107 -7.88 -14.27 -7.25
C PRO A 107 -8.64 -15.20 -8.21
N GLN A 108 -9.91 -15.53 -7.94
CA GLN A 108 -10.73 -16.38 -8.81
C GLN A 108 -11.57 -15.58 -9.83
N ARG A 109 -11.58 -14.25 -9.73
CA ARG A 109 -12.31 -13.37 -10.66
C ARG A 109 -11.70 -13.45 -12.07
N GLU A 110 -12.49 -13.05 -13.06
CA GLU A 110 -12.05 -12.90 -14.46
C GLU A 110 -10.82 -11.99 -14.57
N VAL A 111 -10.83 -10.86 -13.86
CA VAL A 111 -9.65 -10.03 -13.57
C VAL A 111 -9.17 -10.36 -12.15
N PRO A 112 -8.03 -11.07 -11.98
CA PRO A 112 -7.58 -11.49 -10.64
C PRO A 112 -7.14 -10.30 -9.78
N LEU A 113 -7.79 -10.12 -8.62
CA LEU A 113 -7.37 -9.13 -7.63
C LEU A 113 -6.43 -9.76 -6.60
N SER A 114 -5.21 -10.06 -7.04
CA SER A 114 -4.17 -10.76 -6.28
C SER A 114 -3.47 -9.89 -5.23
N ALA A 115 -3.47 -8.56 -5.43
CA ALA A 115 -2.90 -7.62 -4.49
C ALA A 115 -3.85 -7.33 -3.32
N VAL A 116 -3.28 -7.20 -2.13
CA VAL A 116 -3.96 -6.75 -0.91
C VAL A 116 -3.26 -5.47 -0.45
N ILE A 117 -4.03 -4.41 -0.31
CA ILE A 117 -3.58 -3.10 0.16
C ILE A 117 -4.24 -2.86 1.51
N ARG A 118 -3.46 -2.64 2.55
CA ARG A 118 -3.92 -2.34 3.91
C ARG A 118 -3.49 -0.94 4.28
N ILE A 119 -4.45 -0.10 4.64
CA ILE A 119 -4.23 1.31 4.95
C ILE A 119 -4.73 1.60 6.36
N ASP A 120 -3.81 2.01 7.23
CA ASP A 120 -4.10 2.71 8.49
C ASP A 120 -3.78 4.19 8.25
N ASP A 121 -4.82 5.01 8.12
CA ASP A 121 -4.75 6.43 7.76
C ASP A 121 -4.75 7.36 8.99
N ARG A 122 -4.58 6.81 10.20
CA ARG A 122 -4.57 7.60 11.43
C ARG A 122 -3.25 8.35 11.59
N HIS A 123 -3.26 9.59 11.13
CA HIS A 123 -2.15 10.52 11.33
C HIS A 123 -2.27 11.22 12.69
N SER A 124 -1.16 11.29 13.43
CA SER A 124 -1.05 12.06 14.69
C SER A 124 -0.62 13.52 14.47
N HIS A 125 -0.66 13.99 13.23
CA HIS A 125 -0.26 15.33 12.81
C HIS A 125 -1.14 15.79 11.63
N SER A 126 -1.11 17.08 11.34
CA SER A 126 -1.78 17.61 10.15
C SER A 126 -1.11 17.07 8.88
N ILE A 127 -1.93 16.62 7.94
CA ILE A 127 -1.51 16.24 6.57
C ILE A 127 -1.65 17.42 5.58
N ASN A 128 -2.30 18.51 5.99
CA ASN A 128 -2.56 19.69 5.15
C ASN A 128 -1.71 20.92 5.52
N SER A 129 -0.71 20.77 6.40
CA SER A 129 0.11 21.90 6.84
C SER A 129 1.09 22.37 5.75
N ALA A 130 1.32 23.68 5.63
CA ALA A 130 2.26 24.28 4.68
C ALA A 130 3.71 23.75 4.80
N ASP A 131 4.11 23.19 5.95
CA ASP A 131 5.40 22.52 6.14
C ASP A 131 5.49 21.17 5.40
N ALA A 132 4.37 20.52 5.09
CA ALA A 132 4.35 19.28 4.30
C ALA A 132 4.68 19.54 2.82
N LEU A 133 4.43 20.76 2.34
CA LEU A 133 4.72 21.21 0.97
C LEU A 133 6.17 21.66 0.77
N ARG A 134 6.97 21.78 1.84
CA ARG A 134 8.35 22.30 1.79
C ARG A 134 9.43 21.23 1.54
N LEU A 135 9.06 19.96 1.41
CA LEU A 135 9.99 18.84 1.24
C LEU A 135 9.88 18.14 -0.13
N LEU A 136 9.20 18.78 -1.10
CA LEU A 136 9.24 18.39 -2.52
C LEU A 136 10.38 19.15 -3.24
#